data_AF-A0A1C6N3C6-F1
#
_entry.id   AF-A0A1C6N3C6-F1
#
_cell.length_a   1.000
_cell.length_b   1.000
_cell.length_c   1.000
_cell.angle_alpha   90.00
_cell.angle_beta   90.00
_cell.angle_gamma   90.00
#
_symmetry.space_group_name_H-M   'P 1'
#
loop_
_entity.id
_entity.type
_entity.pdbx_description
1 polymer ?
#
loop_
_entity_poly.entity_id
_entity_poly.type
_entity_poly.pdbx_seq_one_letter_code
_entity_poly.pdbx_strand_id
1 'polypeptide(L)'
;MKLRRPRSAAKAASAAATAVLALTIGAAGSGTAHAQEAPAGKAANPCHYSAAKPALQLGDTGPAVKQAQCYLLHTLIIDDIIEVSGTFDQKTEIRVGQFQRCAGLPSDGVVGATTWSAMERFINSGRVC
;
A
#
# COMPACT_ATOMS: atom_id res chain seq x y z
N MET A 1 -38.07 -11.42 -3.49
CA MET A 1 -36.88 -10.52 -3.50
C MET A 1 -36.14 -10.74 -2.20
N LYS A 2 -34.87 -11.14 -2.06
CA LYS A 2 -33.75 -11.47 -2.94
C LYS A 2 -33.06 -12.69 -2.31
N LEU A 3 -32.74 -13.71 -3.12
CA LEU A 3 -31.99 -14.90 -2.71
C LEU A 3 -30.59 -14.49 -2.21
N ARG A 4 -30.19 -14.96 -1.01
CA ARG A 4 -28.81 -14.89 -0.53
C ARG A 4 -28.03 -16.06 -1.16
N ARG A 5 -26.93 -15.74 -1.85
CA ARG A 5 -26.05 -16.74 -2.50
C ARG A 5 -25.26 -17.54 -1.43
N PRO A 6 -25.11 -18.85 -1.59
CA PRO A 6 -24.40 -19.71 -0.64
C PRO A 6 -22.87 -19.55 -0.76
N ARG A 7 -22.18 -19.66 0.39
CA ARG A 7 -20.71 -19.79 0.46
C ARG A 7 -20.33 -21.17 -0.05
N SER A 8 -19.55 -21.22 -1.13
CA SER A 8 -19.05 -22.46 -1.72
C SER A 8 -18.20 -23.24 -0.72
N ALA A 9 -18.62 -24.49 -0.49
CA ALA A 9 -17.83 -25.53 0.13
C ALA A 9 -16.81 -26.08 -0.88
N ALA A 10 -15.60 -26.38 -0.41
CA ALA A 10 -14.69 -27.30 -1.08
C ALA A 10 -14.28 -28.41 -0.08
N LYS A 11 -14.73 -29.61 -0.42
CA LYS A 11 -14.30 -30.97 0.00
C LYS A 11 -12.76 -31.10 0.01
N ALA A 12 -12.10 -32.04 0.68
CA ALA A 12 -12.48 -33.25 1.42
C ALA A 12 -11.26 -33.68 2.24
N ALA A 13 -11.45 -34.42 3.33
CA ALA A 13 -10.41 -35.28 3.88
C ALA A 13 -11.06 -36.57 4.39
N SER A 14 -10.69 -37.70 3.78
CA SER A 14 -10.91 -39.03 4.32
C SER A 14 -9.64 -39.82 4.07
N ALA A 15 -9.05 -40.36 5.13
CA ALA A 15 -8.44 -41.69 5.17
C ALA A 15 -7.95 -41.93 6.61
N ALA A 16 -8.55 -42.92 7.25
CA ALA A 16 -7.96 -43.60 8.41
C ALA A 16 -6.92 -44.61 7.92
N ALA A 17 -5.74 -44.66 8.54
CA ALA A 17 -4.86 -45.82 8.48
C ALA A 17 -3.86 -45.81 9.65
N THR A 18 -4.11 -46.72 10.60
CA THR A 18 -3.16 -47.59 11.32
C THR A 18 -1.81 -47.04 11.78
N ALA A 19 -1.64 -47.04 13.11
CA ALA A 19 -0.38 -46.89 13.83
C ALA A 19 0.60 -48.04 13.54
N VAL A 20 1.88 -47.69 13.33
CA VAL A 20 3.02 -48.59 13.47
C VAL A 20 4.09 -47.87 14.30
N LEU A 21 4.40 -48.41 15.47
CA LEU A 21 5.60 -48.06 16.26
C LEU A 21 6.82 -48.72 15.61
N ALA A 22 7.85 -47.93 15.27
CA ALA A 22 9.22 -48.43 15.14
C ALA A 22 10.25 -47.31 15.35
N LEU A 23 11.26 -47.62 16.17
CA LEU A 23 12.27 -46.73 16.74
C LEU A 23 13.40 -46.35 15.76
N THR A 24 14.05 -45.22 16.06
CA THR A 24 15.52 -44.92 16.04
C THR A 24 16.04 -43.74 15.19
N ILE A 25 16.49 -42.71 15.94
CA ILE A 25 17.69 -41.86 15.83
C ILE A 25 17.85 -40.94 14.60
N GLY A 26 17.90 -39.61 14.86
CA GLY A 26 18.57 -38.64 13.97
C GLY A 26 18.04 -37.21 14.08
N ALA A 27 18.80 -36.33 14.74
CA ALA A 27 18.50 -34.91 14.91
C ALA A 27 18.61 -34.10 13.61
N ALA A 28 17.67 -33.20 13.34
CA ALA A 28 17.94 -31.85 12.82
C ALA A 28 16.64 -31.03 12.67
N GLY A 29 16.54 -29.96 13.46
CA GLY A 29 15.98 -28.69 12.99
C GLY A 29 14.47 -28.54 12.95
N SER A 30 13.94 -27.96 14.03
CA SER A 30 12.64 -27.32 14.13
C SER A 30 12.35 -26.41 12.93
N GLY A 31 11.39 -26.79 12.08
CA GLY A 31 10.71 -25.86 11.18
C GLY A 31 9.75 -25.00 11.99
N THR A 32 10.26 -23.99 12.72
CA THR A 32 9.41 -22.91 13.20
C THR A 32 8.88 -22.19 11.97
N ALA A 33 7.62 -22.43 11.63
CA ALA A 33 6.87 -21.52 10.79
C ALA A 33 6.91 -20.15 11.47
N HIS A 34 7.79 -19.27 10.99
CA HIS A 34 7.74 -17.86 11.34
C HIS A 34 6.42 -17.34 10.78
N ALA A 35 5.39 -17.31 11.63
CA ALA A 35 4.39 -16.28 11.54
C ALA A 35 5.17 -14.97 11.61
N GLN A 36 5.35 -14.31 10.47
CA GLN A 36 5.94 -12.98 10.41
C GLN A 36 4.94 -12.04 11.06
N GLU A 37 5.05 -11.90 12.37
CA GLU A 37 4.45 -10.83 13.14
C GLU A 37 5.00 -9.52 12.59
N ALA A 38 4.12 -8.67 12.04
CA ALA A 38 4.50 -7.38 11.53
C ALA A 38 5.11 -6.53 12.66
N PRO A 39 6.30 -5.92 12.50
CA PRO A 39 6.88 -5.12 13.56
C PRO A 39 6.07 -3.84 13.74
N ALA A 40 5.42 -3.71 14.90
CA ALA A 40 4.94 -2.43 15.40
C ALA A 40 6.15 -1.61 15.89
N GLY A 41 6.53 -0.57 15.16
CA GLY A 41 7.52 0.40 15.65
C GLY A 41 8.13 1.32 14.58
N LYS A 42 8.03 2.64 14.83
CA LYS A 42 8.38 3.80 13.99
C LYS A 42 7.26 4.11 13.00
N ALA A 43 6.62 5.29 13.15
CA ALA A 43 5.44 5.72 12.40
C ALA A 43 5.58 5.30 10.92
N ALA A 44 4.95 4.17 10.62
CA ALA A 44 5.03 3.57 9.31
C ALA A 44 4.25 4.53 8.43
N ASN A 45 4.93 5.16 7.48
CA ASN A 45 4.30 5.97 6.46
C ASN A 45 2.99 5.28 6.03
N PRO A 46 1.81 5.90 6.20
CA PRO A 46 0.53 5.23 5.99
C PRO A 46 0.37 4.68 4.56
N CYS A 47 1.22 5.11 3.63
CA CYS A 47 1.27 4.68 2.26
C CYS A 47 2.51 3.79 2.01
N HIS A 48 2.28 2.55 1.57
CA HIS A 48 3.33 1.57 1.24
C HIS A 48 3.08 0.88 -0.10
N TYR A 49 2.85 1.65 -1.15
CA TYR A 49 2.67 1.14 -2.52
C TYR A 49 3.99 1.02 -3.29
N SER A 50 4.96 1.92 -3.05
CA SER A 50 6.24 1.88 -3.73
C SER A 50 7.34 2.59 -2.95
N ALA A 51 8.53 1.97 -2.89
CA ALA A 51 9.74 2.63 -2.45
C ALA A 51 10.32 3.57 -3.53
N ALA A 52 10.13 3.24 -4.81
CA ALA A 52 10.61 4.06 -5.92
C ALA A 52 9.90 5.42 -5.96
N LYS A 53 10.65 6.45 -6.37
CA LYS A 53 10.20 7.86 -6.48
C LYS A 53 10.60 8.45 -7.84
N PRO A 54 10.15 7.84 -8.97
CA PRO A 54 10.42 8.39 -10.29
C PRO A 54 9.68 9.72 -10.48
N ALA A 55 10.04 10.47 -11.52
CA ALA A 55 9.19 11.56 -11.99
C ALA A 55 7.84 10.96 -12.45
N LEU A 56 6.73 11.53 -11.99
CA LEU A 56 5.39 11.13 -12.42
C LEU A 56 4.62 12.32 -13.01
N GLN A 57 3.88 12.05 -14.07
CA GLN A 57 3.05 13.02 -14.78
C GLN A 57 1.79 12.34 -15.38
N LEU A 58 0.93 13.15 -15.99
CA LEU A 58 -0.30 12.69 -16.63
C LEU A 58 -0.07 11.50 -17.57
N GLY A 59 -0.85 10.44 -17.37
CA GLY A 59 -0.79 9.20 -18.16
C GLY A 59 0.10 8.11 -17.55
N ASP A 60 0.98 8.44 -16.59
CA ASP A 60 1.79 7.43 -15.91
C ASP A 60 0.91 6.47 -15.10
N THR A 61 1.39 5.23 -14.94
CA THR A 61 0.67 4.21 -14.19
C THR A 61 1.61 3.42 -13.28
N GLY A 62 1.03 2.78 -12.26
CA GLY A 62 1.69 1.78 -11.44
C GLY A 62 1.81 2.14 -9.96
N PRO A 63 2.61 1.37 -9.21
CA PRO A 63 2.66 1.47 -7.75
C PRO A 63 3.20 2.83 -7.25
N ALA A 64 4.09 3.47 -8.00
CA ALA A 64 4.57 4.82 -7.67
C ALA A 64 3.45 5.87 -7.74
N VAL A 65 2.53 5.75 -8.71
CA VAL A 65 1.36 6.63 -8.80
C VAL A 65 0.44 6.43 -7.60
N LYS A 66 0.19 5.18 -7.19
CA LYS A 66 -0.58 4.88 -5.98
C LYS A 66 0.05 5.51 -4.73
N GLN A 67 1.38 5.49 -4.65
CA GLN A 67 2.10 6.15 -3.57
C GLN A 67 1.81 7.66 -3.53
N ALA A 68 1.91 8.34 -4.67
CA ALA A 68 1.62 9.78 -4.78
C ALA A 68 0.15 10.09 -4.42
N GLN A 69 -0.80 9.32 -4.96
CA GLN A 69 -2.23 9.48 -4.67
C GLN A 69 -2.55 9.31 -3.18
N CYS A 70 -1.94 8.32 -2.53
CA CYS A 70 -2.09 8.11 -1.10
C CYS A 70 -1.48 9.26 -0.28
N TYR A 71 -0.33 9.81 -0.69
CA TYR A 71 0.24 10.99 -0.05
C TYR A 71 -0.68 12.20 -0.17
N LEU A 72 -1.22 12.46 -1.35
CA LEU A 72 -2.16 13.55 -1.58
C LEU A 72 -3.39 13.43 -0.69
N LEU A 73 -3.93 12.22 -0.49
CA LEU A 73 -5.07 11.97 0.40
C LEU A 73 -4.76 12.30 1.88
N HIS A 74 -3.52 12.10 2.32
CA HIS A 74 -3.12 12.36 3.71
C HIS A 74 -2.59 13.78 3.93
N THR A 75 -2.31 14.52 2.87
CA THR A 75 -1.67 15.85 2.95
C THR A 75 -2.58 16.97 2.49
N LEU A 76 -3.74 16.68 1.90
CA LEU A 76 -4.72 17.67 1.48
C LEU A 76 -6.08 17.43 2.16
N ILE A 77 -6.68 18.46 2.74
CA ILE A 77 -8.11 18.47 3.09
C ILE A 77 -8.90 18.68 1.79
N ILE A 78 -9.47 17.59 1.26
CA ILE A 78 -10.25 17.60 0.00
C ILE A 78 -11.64 17.01 0.20
N ASP A 79 -12.66 17.73 -0.27
CA ASP A 79 -14.05 17.24 -0.28
C ASP A 79 -14.27 16.14 -1.34
N ASP A 80 -13.51 16.21 -2.44
CA ASP A 80 -13.57 15.24 -3.53
C ASP A 80 -12.31 14.37 -3.55
N ILE A 81 -12.44 13.21 -2.90
CA ILE A 81 -11.40 12.20 -2.70
C ILE A 81 -10.88 11.72 -4.05
N ILE A 82 -9.55 11.71 -4.22
CA ILE A 82 -8.93 11.03 -5.36
C ILE A 82 -8.87 9.53 -5.08
N GLU A 83 -9.15 8.73 -6.10
CA GLU A 83 -8.99 7.27 -5.99
C GLU A 83 -7.52 6.90 -6.06
N VAL A 84 -7.10 5.92 -5.24
CA VAL A 84 -5.75 5.32 -5.33
C VAL A 84 -5.74 4.25 -6.43
N SER A 85 -6.10 4.67 -7.64
CA SER A 85 -6.24 3.82 -8.83
C SER A 85 -4.88 3.31 -9.33
N GLY A 86 -3.83 4.10 -9.13
CA GLY A 86 -2.52 3.88 -9.74
C GLY A 86 -2.43 4.37 -11.17
N THR A 87 -3.39 5.16 -11.63
CA THR A 87 -3.34 5.89 -12.90
C THR A 87 -3.26 7.37 -12.62
N PHE A 88 -2.25 8.04 -13.18
CA PHE A 88 -2.05 9.46 -13.00
C PHE A 88 -2.96 10.19 -13.99
N ASP A 89 -4.20 10.41 -13.57
CA ASP A 89 -5.22 11.10 -14.34
C ASP A 89 -5.20 12.62 -14.10
N GLN A 90 -6.07 13.34 -14.81
CA GLN A 90 -6.17 14.80 -14.70
C GLN A 90 -6.55 15.23 -13.27
N LYS A 91 -7.34 14.41 -12.55
CA LYS A 91 -7.69 14.68 -11.15
C LYS A 91 -6.43 14.62 -10.27
N THR A 92 -5.59 13.61 -10.47
CA THR A 92 -4.31 13.47 -9.78
C THR A 92 -3.39 14.65 -10.07
N GLU A 93 -3.23 15.05 -11.34
CA GLU A 93 -2.42 16.22 -11.74
C GLU A 93 -2.86 17.51 -11.04
N ILE A 94 -4.17 17.79 -11.02
CA ILE A 94 -4.73 18.96 -10.34
C ILE A 94 -4.40 18.94 -8.84
N ARG A 95 -4.49 17.79 -8.18
CA ARG A 95 -4.15 17.65 -6.75
C ARG A 95 -2.66 17.80 -6.49
N VAL A 96 -1.80 17.29 -7.39
CA VAL A 96 -0.35 17.56 -7.32
C VAL A 96 -0.09 19.05 -7.38
N GLY A 97 -0.73 19.76 -8.32
CA GLY A 97 -0.64 21.22 -8.40
C GLY A 97 -1.08 21.92 -7.11
N GLN A 98 -2.19 21.49 -6.49
CA GLN A 98 -2.67 22.03 -5.21
C GLN A 98 -1.68 21.80 -4.07
N PHE A 99 -1.17 20.57 -3.94
CA PHE A 99 -0.15 20.23 -2.96
C PHE A 99 1.11 21.08 -3.15
N GLN A 100 1.59 21.22 -4.38
CA GLN A 100 2.77 22.05 -4.69
C GLN A 100 2.58 23.48 -4.23
N ARG A 101 1.43 24.12 -4.54
CA ARG A 101 1.13 25.49 -4.08
C ARG A 101 1.15 25.60 -2.55
N CYS A 102 0.50 24.67 -1.86
CA CYS A 102 0.49 24.64 -0.40
C CYS A 102 1.89 24.44 0.20
N ALA A 103 2.71 23.59 -0.42
CA ALA A 103 4.08 23.32 -0.01
C ALA A 103 5.08 24.42 -0.41
N GLY A 104 4.64 25.48 -1.11
CA GLY A 104 5.49 26.56 -1.59
C GLY A 104 6.40 26.18 -2.77
N LEU A 105 5.98 25.21 -3.57
CA LEU A 105 6.69 24.70 -4.75
C LEU A 105 6.08 25.26 -6.05
N PRO A 106 6.85 25.27 -7.16
CA PRO A 106 6.28 25.47 -8.49
C PRO A 106 5.15 24.47 -8.76
N SER A 107 4.02 24.97 -9.26
CA SER A 107 2.80 24.19 -9.47
C SER A 107 2.69 23.68 -10.90
N ASP A 108 3.63 22.81 -11.29
CA ASP A 108 3.72 22.24 -12.63
C ASP A 108 2.89 20.96 -12.83
N GLY A 109 2.29 20.41 -11.76
CA GLY A 109 1.51 19.18 -11.81
C GLY A 109 2.35 17.90 -11.88
N VAL A 110 3.67 18.01 -11.85
CA VAL A 110 4.60 16.87 -11.97
C VAL A 110 5.17 16.49 -10.60
N VAL A 111 5.12 15.19 -10.27
CA VAL A 111 5.74 14.67 -9.06
C VAL A 111 7.21 14.34 -9.33
N GLY A 112 8.04 15.38 -9.34
CA GLY A 112 9.51 15.26 -9.36
C GLY A 112 10.12 15.01 -7.98
N ALA A 113 11.45 14.92 -7.91
CA ALA A 113 12.18 14.65 -6.68
C ALA A 113 11.86 15.64 -5.54
N THR A 114 11.79 16.94 -5.85
CA THR A 114 11.44 17.99 -4.87
C THR A 114 10.01 17.80 -4.32
N THR A 115 9.06 17.46 -5.19
CA THR A 115 7.66 17.19 -4.81
C THR A 115 7.60 15.97 -3.88
N TRP A 116 8.31 14.88 -4.22
CA TRP A 116 8.40 13.69 -3.39
C TRP A 116 8.94 13.98 -1.99
N SER A 117 10.07 14.68 -1.89
CA SER A 117 10.65 15.03 -0.60
C SER A 117 9.72 15.91 0.23
N ALA A 118 8.94 16.80 -0.40
CA ALA A 118 7.93 17.59 0.30
C ALA A 118 6.79 16.71 0.84
N MET A 119 6.23 15.81 0.03
CA MET A 119 5.16 14.90 0.46
C MET A 119 5.62 14.04 1.64
N GLU A 120 6.81 13.45 1.57
CA GLU A 120 7.36 12.63 2.67
C GLU A 120 7.53 13.43 3.95
N ARG A 121 8.01 14.69 3.87
CA ARG A 121 8.09 15.56 5.04
C ARG A 121 6.70 15.82 5.64
N PHE A 122 5.69 16.07 4.82
CA PHE A 122 4.33 16.30 5.31
C PHE A 122 3.78 15.05 6.00
N ILE A 123 3.90 13.89 5.36
CA ILE A 123 3.50 12.59 5.91
C ILE A 123 4.18 12.30 7.24
N ASN A 124 5.50 12.47 7.31
CA ASN A 124 6.28 12.17 8.52
C ASN A 124 6.04 13.17 9.65
N SER A 125 5.53 14.37 9.35
CA SER A 125 5.22 15.41 10.35
C SER A 125 3.71 15.52 10.66
N GLY A 126 2.86 14.70 10.03
CA GLY A 126 1.41 14.79 10.18
C GLY A 126 0.81 16.10 9.69
N ARG A 127 1.51 16.80 8.79
CA ARG A 127 1.05 18.08 8.25
C ARG A 127 0.06 17.88 7.13
N VAL A 128 -0.94 18.74 7.13
CA VAL A 128 -1.95 18.87 6.08
C VAL A 128 -1.96 20.31 5.57
N CYS A 129 -2.19 20.42 4.28
CA CYS A 129 -2.86 21.55 3.66
C CYS A 129 -4.36 21.43 4.01
#